data_AF-A0A6A5USK8-F1
#
_entry.id   AF-A0A6A5USK8-F1
#
_cell.length_a   1.000
_cell.length_b   1.000
_cell.length_c   1.000
_cell.angle_alpha   90.00
_cell.angle_beta   90.00
_cell.angle_gamma   90.00
#
_symmetry.space_group_name_H-M   'P 1'
#
loop_
_entity.id
_entity.type
_entity.pdbx_description
1 polymer ?
#
loop_
_entity_poly.entity_id
_entity_poly.type
_entity_poly.pdbx_seq_one_letter_code
_entity_poly.pdbx_strand_id
1 'polypeptide(L)'
;MDSRSSACRHPDIRKFDGFTSCLACGTTIFDLHVTETSGEPSPEANPGAKRVCQYRKLNYELGQEIRLLDVMPGLVHDPVKCEIVTVSFLHNPEYEALSYTWATEQAVSSLSRLVHPTDGTTLPVTANCEAAIRRLRRLSL
;
A
#
# COMPACT_ATOMS: atom_id res chain seq x y z
N MET A 1 29.33 6.73 -6.74
CA MET A 1 29.58 5.94 -5.52
C MET A 1 28.36 5.07 -5.27
N ASP A 2 28.40 3.88 -5.85
CA ASP A 2 27.68 2.63 -5.58
C ASP A 2 26.33 2.67 -4.85
N SER A 3 25.27 2.81 -5.65
CA SER A 3 23.93 2.32 -5.37
C SER A 3 23.91 0.79 -5.33
N ARG A 4 24.27 0.19 -4.19
CA ARG A 4 24.17 -1.27 -3.97
C ARG A 4 22.82 -1.64 -3.38
N SER A 5 22.12 -2.47 -4.13
CA SER A 5 20.81 -3.06 -3.94
C SER A 5 20.56 -3.56 -2.51
N SER A 6 19.42 -3.12 -1.95
CA SER A 6 18.91 -3.52 -0.63
C SER A 6 18.32 -4.93 -0.64
N ALA A 7 19.15 -5.94 -0.93
CA ALA A 7 18.74 -7.33 -0.77
C ALA A 7 18.58 -7.66 0.73
N CYS A 8 17.47 -8.30 1.09
CA CYS A 8 17.27 -8.84 2.42
C CYS A 8 18.42 -9.81 2.78
N ARG A 9 18.84 -9.84 4.05
CA ARG A 9 19.92 -10.70 4.55
C ARG A 9 19.47 -11.80 5.52
N HIS A 10 18.16 -11.98 5.69
CA HIS A 10 17.66 -13.09 6.50
C HIS A 10 18.01 -14.44 5.85
N PRO A 11 18.24 -15.50 6.65
CA PRO A 11 18.51 -16.84 6.13
C PRO A 11 17.31 -17.43 5.37
N ASP A 12 16.09 -16.98 5.69
CA ASP A 12 14.83 -17.54 5.17
C ASP A 12 14.38 -16.91 3.85
N ILE A 13 15.30 -16.77 2.90
CA ILE A 13 15.01 -16.25 1.56
C ILE A 13 14.68 -17.43 0.64
N ARG A 14 13.48 -17.39 0.05
CA ARG A 14 13.02 -18.39 -0.92
C ARG A 14 12.83 -17.77 -2.29
N LYS A 15 13.20 -18.54 -3.32
CA LYS A 15 12.96 -18.22 -4.71
C LYS A 15 11.68 -18.90 -5.18
N PHE A 16 10.86 -18.12 -5.88
CA PHE A 16 9.67 -18.57 -6.59
C PHE A 16 9.83 -18.17 -8.06
N ASP A 17 9.00 -18.73 -8.95
CA ASP A 17 9.08 -18.40 -10.37
C ASP A 17 8.75 -16.92 -10.60
N GLY A 18 9.79 -16.12 -10.89
CA GLY A 18 9.69 -14.69 -11.19
C GLY A 18 9.84 -13.74 -10.00
N PHE A 19 10.04 -14.25 -8.77
CA PHE A 19 10.37 -13.40 -7.63
C PHE A 19 11.08 -14.14 -6.49
N THR A 20 11.83 -13.39 -5.68
CA THR A 20 12.45 -13.86 -4.44
C THR A 20 11.76 -13.21 -3.25
N SER A 21 11.33 -14.00 -2.27
CA SER A 21 10.66 -13.51 -1.05
C SER A 21 11.37 -13.98 0.23
N CYS A 22 11.53 -13.08 1.19
CA CYS A 22 11.98 -13.40 2.53
C CYS A 22 10.78 -13.76 3.42
N LEU A 23 10.74 -14.99 3.91
CA LEU A 23 9.64 -15.47 4.76
C LEU A 23 9.64 -14.86 6.17
N ALA A 24 10.77 -14.31 6.61
CA ALA A 24 10.88 -13.67 7.93
C ALA A 24 10.37 -12.22 7.93
N CYS A 25 10.64 -11.44 6.88
CA CYS A 25 10.34 -10.00 6.85
C CYS A 25 9.41 -9.56 5.70
N GLY A 26 9.00 -10.48 4.83
CA GLY A 26 8.11 -10.20 3.70
C GLY A 26 8.75 -9.42 2.54
N THR A 27 10.07 -9.14 2.58
CA THR A 27 10.76 -8.46 1.47
C THR A 27 10.66 -9.31 0.21
N THR A 28 10.04 -8.76 -0.84
CA THR A 28 9.89 -9.42 -2.15
C THR A 28 10.63 -8.62 -3.23
N ILE A 29 11.46 -9.31 -4.02
CA ILE A 29 12.20 -8.78 -5.17
C ILE A 29 11.69 -9.50 -6.40
N PHE A 30 11.10 -8.78 -7.35
CA PHE A 30 10.68 -9.36 -8.62
C PHE A 30 11.86 -9.43 -9.58
N ASP A 31 12.02 -10.57 -10.24
CA ASP A 31 13.00 -10.73 -11.30
C ASP A 31 12.45 -10.03 -12.55
N LEU A 32 12.74 -8.74 -12.69
CA LEU A 32 12.36 -7.96 -13.86
C LEU A 32 13.02 -8.58 -15.11
N HIS A 33 12.24 -9.31 -15.90
CA HIS A 33 12.55 -9.46 -17.32
C HIS A 33 12.32 -8.11 -17.97
N VAL A 34 13.41 -7.35 -18.09
CA VAL A 34 13.47 -6.06 -18.78
C VAL A 34 13.22 -6.32 -20.27
N THR A 35 12.01 -6.06 -20.74
CA THR A 35 11.84 -5.60 -22.12
C THR A 35 12.06 -4.10 -22.13
N GLU A 36 13.24 -3.70 -22.58
CA GLU A 36 13.62 -2.33 -22.84
C GLU A 36 12.71 -1.74 -23.92
N THR A 37 11.96 -0.69 -23.59
CA THR A 37 11.58 0.32 -24.57
C THR A 37 11.97 1.67 -24.00
N SER A 38 13.10 2.18 -24.48
CA SER A 38 13.65 3.49 -24.19
C SER A 38 12.73 4.59 -24.73
N GLY A 39 12.22 5.43 -23.83
CA GLY A 39 11.61 6.71 -24.14
C GLY A 39 12.10 7.72 -23.11
N GLU A 40 12.81 8.74 -23.56
CA GLU A 40 13.43 9.78 -22.73
C GLU A 40 12.42 10.54 -21.83
N PRO A 41 12.79 10.95 -20.62
CA PRO A 41 11.96 11.86 -19.82
C PRO A 41 12.31 13.33 -20.13
N SER A 42 11.36 14.05 -20.74
CA SER A 42 11.38 15.52 -20.77
C SER A 42 11.07 16.09 -19.38
N PRO A 43 11.76 17.15 -18.90
CA PRO A 43 11.56 17.72 -17.58
C PRO A 43 10.47 18.79 -17.64
N GLU A 44 9.21 18.39 -17.77
CA GLU A 44 8.06 19.28 -17.52
C GLU A 44 7.23 18.68 -16.39
N ALA A 45 7.55 19.12 -15.17
CA ALA A 45 6.80 18.77 -13.98
C ALA A 45 5.37 19.30 -14.10
N ASN A 46 4.43 18.43 -14.50
CA ASN A 46 3.01 18.71 -14.47
C ASN A 46 2.58 18.99 -13.02
N PRO A 47 2.17 20.22 -12.65
CA PRO A 47 1.77 20.57 -11.28
C PRO A 47 0.45 19.92 -10.82
N GLY A 48 -0.16 19.05 -11.64
CA GLY A 48 -1.40 18.33 -11.34
C GLY A 48 -1.25 16.82 -11.05
N ALA A 49 -0.03 16.26 -11.13
CA ALA A 49 0.17 14.84 -10.87
C ALA A 49 0.07 14.55 -9.36
N LYS A 50 -1.09 14.04 -8.91
CA LYS A 50 -1.27 13.60 -7.52
C LYS A 50 -0.22 12.52 -7.19
N ARG A 51 0.51 12.72 -6.08
CA ARG A 51 1.56 11.81 -5.63
C ARG A 51 0.95 10.48 -5.20
N VAL A 52 1.54 9.36 -5.61
CA VAL A 52 1.09 8.04 -5.14
C VAL A 52 1.72 7.74 -3.78
N CYS A 53 0.94 7.16 -2.87
CA CYS A 53 1.41 6.69 -1.58
C CYS A 53 2.54 5.67 -1.78
N GLN A 54 3.70 5.94 -1.19
CA GLN A 54 4.85 5.05 -1.26
C GLN A 54 4.95 4.23 0.00
N TYR A 55 5.08 2.91 -0.16
CA TYR A 55 5.34 2.03 0.96
C TYR A 55 6.68 2.39 1.61
N ARG A 56 6.66 2.60 2.92
CA ARG A 56 7.86 2.73 3.76
C ARG A 56 7.99 1.46 4.61
N LYS A 57 9.22 1.00 4.86
CA LYS A 57 9.44 -0.10 5.79
C LYS A 57 9.03 0.33 7.21
N LEU A 58 8.50 -0.61 7.98
CA LEU A 58 8.26 -0.42 9.41
C LEU A 58 9.58 -0.44 10.17
N ASN A 59 9.65 0.26 11.29
CA ASN A 59 10.82 0.23 12.16
C ASN A 59 10.71 -0.93 13.15
N TYR A 60 11.43 -2.01 12.87
CA TYR A 60 11.45 -3.21 13.73
C TYR A 60 12.39 -3.09 14.94
N GLU A 61 13.22 -2.04 15.03
CA GLU A 61 14.13 -1.84 16.17
C GLU A 61 13.40 -1.23 17.38
N LEU A 62 12.31 -0.49 17.14
CA LEU A 62 11.51 0.16 18.18
C LEU A 62 10.35 -0.70 18.71
N GLY A 63 10.17 -1.91 18.16
CA GLY A 63 9.12 -2.85 18.56
C GLY A 63 8.29 -3.37 17.38
N GLN A 64 7.08 -3.85 17.70
CA GLN A 64 6.12 -4.32 16.69
C GLN A 64 5.27 -3.13 16.22
N GLU A 65 5.60 -2.53 15.07
CA GLU A 65 4.76 -1.49 14.48
C GLU A 65 3.69 -2.09 13.56
N ILE A 66 2.52 -1.45 13.51
CA ILE A 66 1.49 -1.66 12.50
C ILE A 66 1.00 -0.32 11.95
N ARG A 67 0.34 -0.35 10.80
CA ARG A 67 -0.34 0.84 10.25
C ARG A 67 -1.84 0.64 10.34
N LEU A 68 -2.50 1.61 10.96
CA LEU A 68 -3.95 1.70 11.00
C LEU A 68 -4.42 2.71 9.95
N LEU A 69 -5.58 2.43 9.38
CA LEU A 69 -6.27 3.33 8.49
C LEU A 69 -7.38 4.02 9.29
N ASP A 70 -7.22 5.31 9.57
CA ASP A 70 -8.28 6.11 10.18
C ASP A 70 -9.18 6.67 9.06
N VAL A 71 -10.41 6.18 8.97
CA VAL A 71 -11.32 6.49 7.86
C VAL A 71 -12.18 7.70 8.21
N MET A 72 -12.00 8.78 7.45
CA MET A 72 -12.73 10.03 7.68
C MET A 72 -14.21 9.88 7.31
N PRO A 73 -15.13 10.55 8.04
CA PRO A 73 -16.53 10.58 7.67
C PRO A 73 -16.79 11.17 6.28
N GLY A 74 -17.90 10.82 5.66
CA GLY A 74 -18.34 11.41 4.40
C GLY A 74 -19.65 10.84 3.87
N LEU A 75 -20.17 11.41 2.78
CA LEU A 75 -21.38 10.92 2.13
C LEU A 75 -21.13 9.61 1.39
N VAL A 76 -22.19 8.82 1.16
CA VAL A 76 -22.13 7.49 0.53
C VAL A 76 -21.27 7.47 -0.74
N HIS A 77 -21.38 8.50 -1.58
CA HIS A 77 -20.67 8.58 -2.86
C HIS A 77 -19.38 9.42 -2.81
N ASP A 78 -19.07 10.07 -1.69
CA ASP A 78 -17.85 10.87 -1.57
C ASP A 78 -16.61 9.99 -1.71
N PRO A 79 -15.49 10.52 -2.24
CA PRO A 79 -14.21 9.83 -2.19
C PRO A 79 -13.85 9.38 -0.78
N VAL A 80 -13.24 8.21 -0.64
CA VAL A 80 -12.77 7.73 0.67
C VAL A 80 -11.55 8.56 1.06
N LYS A 81 -11.65 9.30 2.17
CA LYS A 81 -10.56 10.03 2.79
C LYS A 81 -10.10 9.33 4.04
N CYS A 82 -8.80 9.36 4.33
CA CYS A 82 -8.25 8.68 5.49
C CYS A 82 -6.96 9.30 5.99
N GLU A 83 -6.50 8.87 7.16
CA GLU A 83 -5.12 9.00 7.61
C GLU A 83 -4.48 7.62 7.77
N ILE A 84 -3.18 7.52 7.50
CA ILE A 84 -2.40 6.30 7.75
C ILE A 84 -1.53 6.54 8.98
N VAL A 85 -1.91 5.94 10.09
CA VAL A 85 -1.26 6.15 11.39
C VAL A 85 -0.37 4.95 11.70
N THR A 86 0.90 5.20 11.99
CA THR A 86 1.82 4.14 12.48
C THR A 86 1.72 4.08 13.99
N VAL A 87 1.41 2.90 14.52
CA VAL A 87 1.27 2.67 15.96
C VAL A 87 2.09 1.45 16.39
N SER A 88 2.51 1.41 17.64
CA SER A 88 3.09 0.20 18.25
C SER A 88 1.98 -0.74 18.65
N PHE A 89 2.04 -1.97 18.17
CA PHE A 89 1.16 -3.07 18.56
C PHE A 89 1.28 -3.40 20.04
N LEU A 90 2.45 -3.18 20.66
CA LEU A 90 2.69 -3.43 22.08
C LEU A 90 1.88 -2.49 22.99
N HIS A 91 1.36 -1.38 22.47
CA HIS A 91 0.51 -0.45 23.21
C HIS A 91 -0.97 -0.84 23.18
N ASN A 92 -1.33 -2.02 22.67
CA ASN A 92 -2.72 -2.49 22.52
C ASN A 92 -3.62 -1.45 21.84
N PRO A 93 -3.28 -0.99 20.61
CA PRO A 93 -4.10 -0.01 19.93
C PRO A 93 -5.51 -0.56 19.67
N GLU A 94 -6.53 0.27 19.83
CA GLU A 94 -7.90 -0.08 19.47
C GLU A 94 -8.09 0.06 17.95
N TYR A 95 -8.62 -0.99 17.31
CA TYR A 95 -8.97 -0.97 15.89
C TYR A 95 -10.07 -1.99 15.59
N GLU A 96 -10.82 -1.75 14.51
CA GLU A 96 -11.75 -2.71 13.95
C GLU A 96 -11.07 -3.48 12.82
N ALA A 97 -11.09 -4.82 12.89
CA ALA A 97 -10.52 -5.66 11.84
C ALA A 97 -11.48 -5.80 10.66
N LEU A 98 -10.96 -5.63 9.44
CA LEU A 98 -11.73 -5.73 8.20
C LEU A 98 -11.31 -6.99 7.41
N SER A 99 -12.26 -7.88 7.15
CA SER A 99 -12.06 -9.05 6.28
C SER A 99 -12.79 -8.84 4.96
N TYR A 100 -12.10 -9.01 3.84
CA TYR A 100 -12.64 -8.87 2.49
C TYR A 100 -11.87 -9.76 1.51
N THR A 101 -12.47 -10.05 0.35
CA THR A 101 -11.83 -10.80 -0.74
C THR A 101 -11.01 -9.86 -1.63
N TRP A 102 -9.79 -10.27 -1.97
CA TRP A 102 -8.86 -9.42 -2.74
C TRP A 102 -9.36 -9.09 -4.15
N ALA A 103 -10.01 -10.06 -4.82
CA ALA A 103 -10.48 -9.98 -6.20
C ALA A 103 -11.99 -10.15 -6.30
N THR A 104 -12.55 -9.69 -7.43
CA THR A 104 -13.97 -9.90 -7.76
C THR A 104 -14.24 -11.35 -8.16
N GLU A 105 -15.52 -11.72 -8.32
CA GLU A 105 -15.93 -13.03 -8.85
C GLU A 105 -15.32 -13.34 -10.23
N GLN A 106 -14.94 -12.30 -10.97
CA GLN A 106 -14.28 -12.40 -12.27
C GLN A 106 -12.75 -12.50 -12.17
N ALA A 107 -12.21 -12.74 -10.96
CA ALA A 107 -10.78 -12.78 -10.65
C ALA A 107 -10.01 -11.48 -11.00
N VAL A 108 -10.70 -10.35 -11.11
CA VAL A 108 -10.06 -9.06 -11.41
C VAL A 108 -9.50 -8.47 -10.11
N SER A 109 -8.18 -8.30 -10.08
CA SER A 109 -7.42 -7.76 -8.94
C SER A 109 -6.73 -6.42 -9.25
N SER A 110 -7.14 -5.74 -10.34
CA SER A 110 -6.60 -4.44 -10.72
C SER A 110 -6.84 -3.38 -9.64
N LEU A 111 -5.84 -2.54 -9.38
CA LEU A 111 -5.93 -1.38 -8.47
C LEU A 111 -6.70 -0.22 -9.12
N SER A 112 -8.00 -0.39 -9.31
CA SER A 112 -8.88 0.49 -10.09
C SER A 112 -9.57 1.60 -9.27
N ARG A 113 -9.42 1.59 -7.94
CA ARG A 113 -10.01 2.59 -7.04
C ARG A 113 -8.93 3.36 -6.30
N LEU A 114 -9.29 4.54 -5.82
CA LEU A 114 -8.38 5.44 -5.11
C LEU A 114 -8.94 5.75 -3.72
N VAL A 115 -8.09 5.59 -2.72
CA VAL A 115 -8.27 6.13 -1.38
C VAL A 115 -7.37 7.36 -1.24
N HIS A 116 -7.82 8.36 -0.48
CA HIS A 116 -7.16 9.65 -0.37
C HIS A 116 -6.65 9.90 1.06
N PRO A 117 -5.39 9.56 1.35
CA PRO A 117 -4.71 10.05 2.53
C PRO A 117 -4.73 11.58 2.65
N THR A 118 -4.80 12.09 3.87
CA THR A 118 -4.77 13.54 4.18
C THR A 118 -3.45 14.23 3.83
N ASP A 119 -2.37 13.47 3.62
CA ASP A 119 -1.05 13.98 3.19
C ASP A 119 -0.97 14.40 1.70
N GLY A 120 -2.11 14.33 0.99
CA GLY A 120 -2.24 14.71 -0.41
C GLY A 120 -1.81 13.61 -1.39
N THR A 121 -1.45 12.42 -0.90
CA THR A 121 -1.18 11.27 -1.77
C THR A 121 -2.46 10.55 -2.20
N THR A 122 -2.32 9.62 -3.15
CA THR A 122 -3.36 8.66 -3.54
C THR A 122 -2.88 7.26 -3.27
N LEU A 123 -3.76 6.42 -2.72
CA LEU A 123 -3.52 5.01 -2.47
C LEU A 123 -4.39 4.18 -3.42
N PRO A 124 -3.82 3.61 -4.49
CA PRO A 124 -4.55 2.70 -5.38
C PRO A 124 -4.92 1.41 -4.64
N VAL A 125 -6.18 1.01 -4.72
CA VAL A 125 -6.73 -0.19 -4.09
C VAL A 125 -7.64 -0.95 -5.06
N THR A 126 -7.94 -2.20 -4.76
CA THR A 126 -8.94 -2.97 -5.52
C THR A 126 -10.35 -2.47 -5.23
N ALA A 127 -11.29 -2.77 -6.13
CA ALA A 127 -12.69 -2.39 -5.94
C ALA A 127 -13.31 -2.96 -4.64
N ASN A 128 -12.99 -4.20 -4.30
CA ASN A 128 -13.50 -4.84 -3.08
C ASN A 128 -12.91 -4.20 -1.82
N CYS A 129 -11.61 -3.85 -1.84
CA CYS A 129 -10.98 -3.14 -0.73
C CYS A 129 -11.67 -1.79 -0.48
N GLU A 130 -11.90 -1.00 -1.52
CA GLU A 130 -12.57 0.29 -1.41
C GLU A 130 -14.01 0.15 -0.88
N ALA A 131 -14.77 -0.82 -1.40
CA ALA A 131 -16.13 -1.09 -0.93
C ALA A 131 -16.16 -1.54 0.54
N ALA A 132 -15.19 -2.37 0.95
CA ALA A 132 -15.07 -2.83 2.33
C ALA A 132 -14.72 -1.66 3.27
N ILE A 133 -13.80 -0.76 2.88
CA ILE A 133 -13.48 0.45 3.65
C ILE A 133 -14.72 1.37 3.77
N ARG A 134 -15.49 1.56 2.69
CA ARG A 134 -16.73 2.36 2.73
C ARG A 134 -17.75 1.83 3.75
N ARG A 135 -17.79 0.52 3.97
CA ARG A 135 -18.70 -0.08 4.96
C ARG A 135 -18.36 0.30 6.39
N LEU A 136 -17.08 0.54 6.69
CA LEU A 136 -16.62 1.01 8.00
C LEU A 136 -16.72 2.55 8.14
N ARG A 137 -16.92 3.27 7.04
CA ARG A 137 -16.97 4.73 7.05
C ARG A 137 -18.25 5.22 7.74
N ARG A 138 -18.06 6.10 8.73
CA ARG A 138 -19.17 6.84 9.35
C ARG A 138 -19.77 7.84 8.37
N LEU A 139 -21.09 7.87 8.25
CA LEU A 139 -21.77 8.83 7.38
C LEU A 139 -21.84 10.20 8.06
N SER A 140 -21.50 11.26 7.32
CA SER A 140 -21.80 12.63 7.71
C SER A 140 -23.20 12.99 7.21
N LEU A 141 -24.15 13.19 8.13
CA LEU A 141 -25.50 13.66 7.82
C LEU A 141 -25.51 15.17 7.55
#